data_AF-A0A7W4I8X3-F1
#
_entry.id   AF-A0A7W4I8X3-F1
#
_cell.length_a   1.000
_cell.length_b   1.000
_cell.length_c   1.000
_cell.angle_alpha   90.00
_cell.angle_beta   90.00
_cell.angle_gamma   90.00
#
_symmetry.space_group_name_H-M   'P 1'
#
loop_
_entity.id
_entity.type
_entity.pdbx_description
1 polymer ?
#
loop_
_entity_poly.entity_id
_entity_poly.type
_entity_poly.pdbx_seq_one_letter_code
_entity_poly.pdbx_strand_id
1 'polypeptide(L)'
;MIVSDRATATVPDSRRAAPIVLGQGDTVRVAVRRIVATIHDHLAANLPVAIDGRNAEGVHQVRVALRRFRALAGLLRRDTPNVVLEGASAHARSLAGAVGDARNWDVFLLTTVPGLAALTQVDVDVAGVVTPLAQPLRHAAYGQVQSVLGGEEARQFLRLLGQMGDGDVWLASLSAAGQETLEEPAIDFAVRHLTRLHRKALRKGRDFALLTPKERHEVRLVLKKLRYTAEFFNALHMPGGKAKPYIRRLAALQDVLGMDSDVLTTRSLLARLGEHGGDALQHTVGAVTGFLCCRQLGVHGTAHKKWRKFCRRPVFWQP
;
A
#
# COMPACT_ATOMS: atom_id res chain seq x y z
N MET A 1 30.67 -21.72 10.67
CA MET A 1 31.41 -21.46 9.41
C MET A 1 30.45 -21.65 8.22
N ILE A 2 29.50 -20.72 8.03
CA ILE A 2 28.55 -20.68 6.90
C ILE A 2 28.27 -19.19 6.59
N VAL A 3 29.30 -18.43 6.20
CA VAL A 3 29.16 -17.00 5.84
C VAL A 3 29.64 -16.73 4.40
N SER A 4 30.17 -17.73 3.69
CA SER A 4 30.91 -17.50 2.44
C SER A 4 30.14 -17.77 1.13
N ASP A 5 28.86 -18.19 1.17
CA ASP A 5 28.17 -18.64 -0.06
C ASP A 5 27.03 -17.71 -0.54
N ARG A 6 26.74 -16.62 0.19
CA ARG A 6 25.72 -15.63 -0.23
C ARG A 6 26.27 -14.52 -1.13
N ALA A 7 27.58 -14.30 -1.18
CA ALA A 7 28.17 -13.18 -1.90
C ALA A 7 28.19 -13.39 -3.44
N THR A 8 28.15 -14.65 -3.90
CA THR A 8 28.23 -15.04 -5.32
C THR A 8 26.87 -15.38 -5.95
N ALA A 9 25.83 -15.60 -5.13
CA ALA A 9 24.49 -15.91 -5.62
C ALA A 9 23.79 -14.65 -6.18
N THR A 10 23.23 -14.76 -7.39
CA THR A 10 22.45 -13.70 -8.06
C THR A 10 21.35 -13.16 -7.16
N VAL A 11 21.28 -11.83 -7.01
CA VAL A 11 20.21 -11.17 -6.24
C VAL A 11 18.87 -11.45 -6.93
N PRO A 12 17.88 -12.01 -6.22
CA PRO A 12 16.61 -12.36 -6.83
C PRO A 12 15.80 -11.09 -7.18
N ASP A 13 15.17 -11.10 -8.35
CA ASP A 13 14.36 -9.98 -8.82
C ASP A 13 12.95 -10.00 -8.23
N SER A 14 12.52 -8.85 -7.75
CA SER A 14 11.14 -8.62 -7.33
C SER A 14 10.18 -8.70 -8.51
N ARG A 15 8.94 -9.16 -8.26
CA ARG A 15 7.86 -9.17 -9.25
C ARG A 15 6.76 -8.19 -8.90
N ARG A 16 6.34 -7.38 -9.87
CA ARG A 16 5.15 -6.54 -9.70
C ARG A 16 3.88 -7.39 -9.81
N ALA A 17 2.81 -6.88 -9.23
CA ALA A 17 1.47 -7.42 -9.39
C ALA A 17 1.11 -7.63 -10.87
N ALA A 18 0.76 -8.87 -11.24
CA ALA A 18 0.19 -9.16 -12.54
C ALA A 18 -1.20 -8.49 -12.69
N PRO A 19 -1.63 -8.16 -13.91
CA PRO A 19 -3.01 -7.76 -14.18
C PRO A 19 -3.99 -8.86 -13.76
N ILE A 20 -5.12 -8.47 -13.18
CA ILE A 20 -6.20 -9.40 -12.86
C ILE A 20 -7.04 -9.60 -14.13
N VAL A 21 -7.29 -10.85 -14.49
CA VAL A 21 -8.10 -11.22 -15.66
C VAL A 21 -9.50 -11.61 -15.19
N LEU A 22 -10.51 -10.85 -15.60
CA LEU A 22 -11.92 -11.09 -15.32
C LEU A 22 -12.73 -11.09 -16.63
N GLY A 23 -13.71 -11.98 -16.73
CA GLY A 23 -14.70 -12.05 -17.80
C GLY A 23 -15.99 -11.32 -17.44
N GLN A 24 -16.75 -10.88 -18.44
CA GLN A 24 -18.02 -10.16 -18.20
C GLN A 24 -19.10 -11.00 -17.51
N GLY A 25 -19.08 -12.33 -17.69
CA GLY A 25 -19.98 -13.27 -17.03
C GLY A 25 -19.46 -13.83 -15.71
N ASP A 26 -18.31 -13.36 -15.21
CA ASP A 26 -17.79 -13.84 -13.93
C ASP A 26 -18.74 -13.40 -12.79
N THR A 27 -19.05 -14.33 -11.88
CA THR A 27 -19.72 -14.02 -10.62
C THR A 27 -18.72 -13.38 -9.63
N VAL A 28 -19.22 -12.78 -8.56
CA VAL A 28 -18.36 -12.25 -7.48
C VAL A 28 -17.45 -13.36 -6.92
N ARG A 29 -17.95 -14.59 -6.77
CA ARG A 29 -17.15 -15.76 -6.36
C ARG A 29 -15.92 -15.95 -7.23
N VAL A 30 -16.12 -16.01 -8.56
CA VAL A 30 -15.04 -16.22 -9.53
C VAL A 30 -14.05 -15.06 -9.48
N ALA A 31 -14.56 -13.83 -9.42
CA ALA A 31 -13.71 -12.65 -9.36
C ALA A 31 -12.83 -12.63 -8.10
N VAL A 32 -13.41 -12.89 -6.92
CA VAL A 32 -12.66 -12.94 -5.66
C VAL A 32 -11.58 -14.02 -5.69
N ARG A 33 -11.91 -15.23 -6.16
CA ARG A 33 -10.92 -16.32 -6.29
C ARG A 33 -9.72 -15.91 -7.15
N ARG A 34 -9.98 -15.34 -8.34
CA ARG A 34 -8.91 -14.87 -9.23
C ARG A 34 -8.09 -13.73 -8.64
N ILE A 35 -8.73 -12.78 -7.94
CA ILE A 35 -8.02 -11.69 -7.25
C ILE A 35 -7.13 -12.25 -6.14
N VAL A 36 -7.65 -13.18 -5.32
CA VAL A 36 -6.89 -13.83 -4.25
C VAL A 36 -5.71 -14.61 -4.81
N ALA A 37 -5.91 -15.42 -5.87
CA ALA A 37 -4.84 -16.16 -6.54
C ALA A 37 -3.75 -15.21 -7.07
N THR A 38 -4.14 -14.10 -7.72
CA THR A 38 -3.19 -13.07 -8.20
C THR A 38 -2.39 -12.43 -7.04
N ILE A 39 -3.02 -12.24 -5.87
CA ILE A 39 -2.34 -11.70 -4.68
C ILE A 39 -1.43 -12.75 -4.05
N HIS A 40 -1.86 -14.01 -4.00
CA HIS A 40 -1.07 -15.15 -3.56
C HIS A 40 0.22 -15.25 -4.37
N ASP A 41 0.12 -15.29 -5.70
CA ASP A 41 1.28 -15.44 -6.59
C ASP A 41 2.23 -14.23 -6.48
N HIS A 42 1.66 -13.03 -6.33
CA HIS A 42 2.43 -11.82 -6.10
C HIS A 42 3.19 -11.89 -4.77
N LEU A 43 2.57 -12.38 -3.70
CA LEU A 43 3.22 -12.56 -2.40
C LEU A 43 4.30 -13.65 -2.47
N ALA A 44 3.95 -14.84 -2.99
CA ALA A 44 4.84 -15.98 -3.13
C ALA A 44 6.12 -15.64 -3.88
N ALA A 45 6.00 -14.92 -5.01
CA ALA A 45 7.14 -14.54 -5.82
C ALA A 45 8.09 -13.53 -5.15
N ASN A 46 7.60 -12.73 -4.20
CA ASN A 46 8.40 -11.69 -3.54
C ASN A 46 8.87 -12.04 -2.13
N LEU A 47 8.33 -13.10 -1.52
CA LEU A 47 8.78 -13.59 -0.23
C LEU A 47 10.29 -13.92 -0.23
N PRO A 48 10.84 -14.71 -1.18
CA PRO A 48 12.27 -14.99 -1.22
C PRO A 48 13.13 -13.72 -1.37
N VAL A 49 12.67 -12.75 -2.17
CA VAL A 49 13.38 -11.48 -2.39
C VAL A 49 13.41 -10.64 -1.12
N ALA A 50 12.28 -10.56 -0.41
CA ALA A 50 12.18 -9.83 0.86
C ALA A 50 13.03 -10.48 1.97
N ILE A 51 13.08 -11.82 2.01
CA ILE A 51 13.91 -12.58 2.96
C ILE A 51 15.40 -12.41 2.63
N ASP A 52 15.78 -12.42 1.36
CA ASP A 52 17.16 -12.16 0.93
C ASP A 52 17.66 -10.78 1.41
N GLY A 53 16.82 -9.76 1.23
CA GLY A 53 17.02 -8.42 1.80
C GLY A 53 18.01 -7.51 1.04
N ARG A 54 18.71 -8.03 0.03
CA ARG A 54 19.60 -7.20 -0.83
C ARG A 54 18.83 -6.31 -1.81
N ASN A 55 17.59 -6.71 -2.16
CA ASN A 55 16.70 -5.93 -3.01
C ASN A 55 15.53 -5.34 -2.21
N ALA A 56 15.56 -4.03 -1.94
CA ALA A 56 14.53 -3.31 -1.19
C ALA A 56 13.12 -3.39 -1.82
N GLU A 57 13.05 -3.70 -3.12
CA GLU A 57 11.78 -3.86 -3.81
C GLU A 57 11.03 -5.14 -3.35
N GLY A 58 11.72 -6.16 -2.84
CA GLY A 58 11.09 -7.35 -2.27
C GLY A 58 10.14 -7.00 -1.12
N VAL A 59 10.64 -6.25 -0.12
CA VAL A 59 9.83 -5.77 1.02
C VAL A 59 8.70 -4.86 0.55
N HIS A 60 8.97 -4.01 -0.45
CA HIS A 60 7.94 -3.14 -1.05
C HIS A 60 6.79 -3.98 -1.64
N GLN A 61 7.10 -4.96 -2.48
CA GLN A 61 6.11 -5.78 -3.17
C GLN A 61 5.32 -6.69 -2.21
N VAL A 62 5.97 -7.27 -1.18
CA VAL A 62 5.27 -7.97 -0.09
C VAL A 62 4.24 -7.06 0.58
N ARG A 63 4.62 -5.83 0.93
CA ARG A 63 3.68 -4.85 1.51
C ARG A 63 2.54 -4.48 0.57
N VAL A 64 2.80 -4.41 -0.74
CA VAL A 64 1.78 -4.17 -1.75
C VAL A 64 0.78 -5.33 -1.78
N ALA A 65 1.24 -6.59 -1.84
CA ALA A 65 0.37 -7.78 -1.83
C ALA A 65 -0.51 -7.84 -0.57
N LEU A 66 0.08 -7.70 0.62
CA LEU A 66 -0.65 -7.70 1.89
C LEU A 66 -1.70 -6.58 1.98
N ARG A 67 -1.37 -5.39 1.45
CA ARG A 67 -2.30 -4.26 1.42
C ARG A 67 -3.45 -4.49 0.44
N ARG A 68 -3.18 -5.10 -0.73
CA ARG A 68 -4.22 -5.49 -1.69
C ARG A 68 -5.17 -6.51 -1.06
N PHE A 69 -4.64 -7.54 -0.40
CA PHE A 69 -5.49 -8.51 0.31
C PHE A 69 -6.40 -7.84 1.34
N ARG A 70 -5.83 -6.98 2.20
CA ARG A 70 -6.62 -6.24 3.20
C ARG A 70 -7.68 -5.32 2.57
N ALA A 71 -7.39 -4.74 1.40
CA ALA A 71 -8.36 -3.93 0.68
C ALA A 71 -9.52 -4.77 0.14
N LEU A 72 -9.23 -5.97 -0.39
CA LEU A 72 -10.23 -6.95 -0.81
C LEU A 72 -11.07 -7.43 0.39
N ALA A 73 -10.44 -7.84 1.49
CA ALA A 73 -11.15 -8.26 2.68
C ALA A 73 -12.08 -7.15 3.23
N GLY A 74 -11.57 -5.91 3.28
CA GLY A 74 -12.38 -4.76 3.69
C GLY A 74 -13.49 -4.36 2.70
N LEU A 75 -13.39 -4.78 1.43
CA LEU A 75 -14.43 -4.60 0.43
C LEU A 75 -15.57 -5.59 0.67
N LEU A 76 -15.23 -6.86 0.88
CA LEU A 76 -16.15 -7.99 1.06
C LEU A 76 -16.84 -7.98 2.43
N ARG A 77 -16.16 -7.54 3.50
CA ARG A 77 -16.67 -7.56 4.88
C ARG A 77 -18.10 -7.02 5.06
N ARG A 78 -18.52 -6.07 4.22
CA ARG A 78 -19.84 -5.46 4.33
C ARG A 78 -20.96 -6.42 3.91
N ASP A 79 -20.75 -7.18 2.85
CA ASP A 79 -21.80 -7.97 2.19
C ASP A 79 -21.60 -9.47 2.44
N THR A 80 -20.37 -9.89 2.77
CA THR A 80 -20.01 -11.25 3.15
C THR A 80 -19.21 -11.26 4.46
N PRO A 81 -19.81 -10.89 5.62
CA PRO A 81 -19.13 -10.97 6.91
C PRO A 81 -18.71 -12.42 7.20
N ASN A 82 -17.44 -12.62 7.56
CA ASN A 82 -16.84 -13.94 7.60
C ASN A 82 -15.61 -13.96 8.53
N VAL A 83 -15.64 -14.81 9.55
CA VAL A 83 -14.57 -14.93 10.54
C VAL A 83 -13.22 -15.34 9.93
N VAL A 84 -13.22 -16.22 8.92
CA VAL A 84 -12.02 -16.65 8.20
C VAL A 84 -11.39 -15.47 7.46
N LEU A 85 -12.21 -14.68 6.76
CA LEU A 85 -11.75 -13.49 6.03
C LEU A 85 -11.22 -12.41 6.99
N GLU A 86 -11.87 -12.23 8.14
CA GLU A 86 -11.43 -11.29 9.17
C GLU A 86 -10.12 -11.73 9.82
N GLY A 87 -9.99 -13.01 10.18
CA GLY A 87 -8.75 -13.61 10.68
C GLY A 87 -7.60 -13.47 9.69
N ALA A 88 -7.83 -13.81 8.41
CA ALA A 88 -6.85 -13.63 7.35
C ALA A 88 -6.43 -12.16 7.20
N SER A 89 -7.38 -11.22 7.27
CA SER A 89 -7.11 -9.78 7.17
C SER A 89 -6.32 -9.25 8.37
N ALA A 90 -6.55 -9.80 9.56
CA ALA A 90 -5.77 -9.52 10.76
C ALA A 90 -4.34 -10.08 10.63
N HIS A 91 -4.18 -11.32 10.15
CA HIS A 91 -2.87 -11.91 9.89
C HIS A 91 -2.07 -11.09 8.86
N ALA A 92 -2.70 -10.70 7.75
CA ALA A 92 -2.08 -9.83 6.76
C ALA A 92 -1.67 -8.46 7.33
N ARG A 93 -2.40 -7.96 8.34
CA ARG A 93 -2.04 -6.72 9.05
C ARG A 93 -0.82 -6.92 9.93
N SER A 94 -0.74 -8.04 10.65
CA SER A 94 0.41 -8.40 11.48
C SER A 94 1.69 -8.47 10.64
N LEU A 95 1.68 -9.27 9.56
CA LEU A 95 2.80 -9.39 8.64
C LEU A 95 3.20 -8.03 8.04
N ALA A 96 2.22 -7.22 7.62
CA ALA A 96 2.49 -5.89 7.09
C ALA A 96 3.08 -4.92 8.14
N GLY A 97 2.76 -5.10 9.41
CA GLY A 97 3.36 -4.37 10.53
C GLY A 97 4.82 -4.77 10.73
N ALA A 98 5.10 -6.07 10.78
CA ALA A 98 6.43 -6.62 10.99
C ALA A 98 7.46 -6.17 9.94
N VAL A 99 7.07 -6.10 8.67
CA VAL A 99 7.95 -5.63 7.58
C VAL A 99 7.90 -4.12 7.36
N GLY A 100 7.11 -3.41 8.18
CA GLY A 100 6.84 -1.98 8.00
C GLY A 100 8.05 -1.11 8.27
N ASP A 101 8.83 -1.44 9.30
CA ASP A 101 9.98 -0.63 9.69
C ASP A 101 11.09 -0.66 8.64
N ALA A 102 11.41 -1.85 8.10
CA ALA A 102 12.36 -2.00 7.00
C ALA A 102 11.98 -1.13 5.80
N ARG A 103 10.68 -1.12 5.42
CA ARG A 103 10.22 -0.27 4.33
C ARG A 103 10.32 1.22 4.64
N ASN A 104 10.08 1.62 5.88
CA ASN A 104 10.20 3.02 6.28
C ASN A 104 11.65 3.48 6.13
N TRP A 105 12.61 2.67 6.59
CA TRP A 105 14.04 2.93 6.39
C TRP A 105 14.45 2.94 4.92
N ASP A 106 13.96 2.00 4.10
CA ASP A 106 14.23 1.98 2.66
C ASP A 106 13.75 3.27 1.98
N VAL A 107 12.51 3.69 2.25
CA VAL A 107 11.96 4.94 1.68
C VAL A 107 12.77 6.13 2.17
N PHE A 108 13.12 6.16 3.44
CA PHE A 108 13.86 7.26 4.02
C PHE A 108 15.25 7.41 3.38
N LEU A 109 16.03 6.33 3.30
CA LEU A 109 17.39 6.35 2.75
C LEU A 109 17.43 6.46 1.23
N LEU A 110 16.54 5.77 0.52
CA LEU A 110 16.59 5.68 -0.95
C LEU A 110 15.73 6.73 -1.67
N THR A 111 14.86 7.46 -0.95
CA THR A 111 13.95 8.44 -1.56
C THR A 111 13.95 9.76 -0.80
N THR A 112 13.75 9.74 0.52
CA THR A 112 13.64 10.97 1.29
C THR A 112 14.97 11.71 1.36
N VAL A 113 16.06 11.06 1.79
CA VAL A 113 17.39 11.66 1.90
C VAL A 113 17.88 12.25 0.56
N PRO A 114 17.84 11.51 -0.58
CA PRO A 114 18.16 12.10 -1.88
C PRO A 114 17.26 13.29 -2.26
N GLY A 115 15.98 13.23 -1.88
CA GLY A 115 15.02 14.31 -2.10
C GLY A 115 15.25 15.57 -1.26
N LEU A 116 16.22 15.54 -0.34
CA LEU A 116 16.64 16.67 0.51
C LEU A 116 17.93 17.32 0.03
N ALA A 117 18.43 16.98 -1.16
CA ALA A 117 19.68 17.51 -1.71
C ALA A 117 19.75 19.05 -1.76
N ALA A 118 18.62 19.76 -1.84
CA ALA A 118 18.59 21.23 -1.79
C ALA A 118 19.15 21.80 -0.47
N LEU A 119 19.10 21.04 0.64
CA LEU A 119 19.66 21.47 1.92
C LEU A 119 21.19 21.57 1.91
N THR A 120 21.87 20.95 0.94
CA THR A 120 23.31 21.14 0.75
C THR A 120 23.66 22.58 0.34
N GLN A 121 22.71 23.33 -0.24
CA GLN A 121 22.92 24.74 -0.61
C GLN A 121 22.94 25.69 0.60
N VAL A 122 22.56 25.20 1.77
CA VAL A 122 22.63 25.93 3.05
C VAL A 122 23.52 25.19 4.05
N ASP A 123 24.54 24.49 3.52
CA ASP A 123 25.60 23.80 4.27
C ASP A 123 25.12 22.71 5.23
N VAL A 124 23.99 22.06 4.94
CA VAL A 124 23.48 20.92 5.70
C VAL A 124 23.70 19.61 4.94
N ASP A 125 24.72 18.84 5.35
CA ASP A 125 24.97 17.49 4.84
C ASP A 125 24.05 16.45 5.50
N VAL A 126 22.80 16.40 5.03
CA VAL A 126 21.81 15.43 5.53
C VAL A 126 22.31 13.99 5.34
N ALA A 127 22.87 13.67 4.18
CA ALA A 127 23.23 12.29 3.84
C ALA A 127 24.40 11.79 4.68
N GLY A 128 25.45 12.60 4.85
CA GLY A 128 26.61 12.26 5.67
C GLY A 128 26.29 12.13 7.16
N VAL A 129 25.36 12.93 7.68
CA VAL A 129 24.95 12.86 9.09
C VAL A 129 23.99 11.70 9.36
N VAL A 130 22.99 11.51 8.50
CA VAL A 130 21.87 10.59 8.77
C VAL A 130 22.17 9.16 8.36
N THR A 131 22.84 8.94 7.22
CA THR A 131 23.04 7.60 6.65
C THR A 131 23.79 6.66 7.60
N PRO A 132 24.93 7.07 8.24
CA PRO A 132 25.67 6.21 9.16
C PRO A 132 24.85 5.74 10.37
N LEU A 133 23.93 6.57 10.85
CA LEU A 133 23.06 6.27 12.00
C LEU A 133 21.85 5.42 11.59
N ALA A 134 21.29 5.65 10.41
CA ALA A 134 20.12 4.94 9.91
C ALA A 134 20.46 3.53 9.39
N GLN A 135 21.67 3.32 8.88
CA GLN A 135 22.06 2.05 8.28
C GLN A 135 22.01 0.86 9.27
N PRO A 136 22.52 0.95 10.51
CA PRO A 136 22.37 -0.12 11.51
C PRO A 136 20.92 -0.42 11.87
N LEU A 137 20.08 0.60 12.02
CA LEU A 137 18.65 0.45 12.32
C LEU A 137 17.91 -0.23 11.16
N ARG A 138 18.27 0.12 9.92
CA ARG A 138 17.77 -0.57 8.72
C ARG A 138 18.17 -2.05 8.74
N HIS A 139 19.42 -2.38 9.03
CA HIS A 139 19.87 -3.78 9.12
C HIS A 139 19.10 -4.56 10.18
N ALA A 140 18.91 -3.99 11.38
CA ALA A 140 18.12 -4.61 12.43
C ALA A 140 16.65 -4.85 11.98
N ALA A 141 16.05 -3.87 11.29
CA ALA A 141 14.71 -4.03 10.73
C ALA A 141 14.62 -5.13 9.67
N TYR A 142 15.67 -5.34 8.86
CA TYR A 142 15.74 -6.47 7.91
C TYR A 142 15.95 -7.82 8.61
N GLY A 143 16.62 -7.86 9.77
CA GLY A 143 16.65 -9.05 10.62
C GLY A 143 15.24 -9.48 11.06
N GLN A 144 14.38 -8.52 11.42
CA GLN A 144 12.97 -8.79 11.74
C GLN A 144 12.19 -9.31 10.52
N VAL A 145 12.41 -8.73 9.34
CA VAL A 145 11.81 -9.20 8.08
C VAL A 145 12.17 -10.67 7.83
N GLN A 146 13.45 -11.02 7.98
CA GLN A 146 13.94 -12.39 7.78
C GLN A 146 13.32 -13.38 8.75
N SER A 147 13.26 -13.01 10.04
CA SER A 147 12.64 -13.84 11.08
C SER A 147 11.16 -14.10 10.81
N VAL A 148 10.38 -13.04 10.54
CA VAL A 148 8.92 -13.17 10.37
C VAL A 148 8.54 -13.79 9.03
N LEU A 149 9.14 -13.35 7.92
CA LEU A 149 8.81 -13.87 6.60
C LEU A 149 9.40 -15.27 6.35
N GLY A 150 10.52 -15.60 7.00
CA GLY A 150 11.10 -16.95 6.96
C GLY A 150 10.42 -17.94 7.92
N GLY A 151 9.60 -17.44 8.86
CA GLY A 151 8.93 -18.22 9.88
C GLY A 151 7.63 -18.90 9.43
N GLU A 152 7.03 -19.66 10.35
CA GLU A 152 5.85 -20.46 10.05
C GLU A 152 4.58 -19.63 9.84
N GLU A 153 4.44 -18.47 10.50
CA GLU A 153 3.29 -17.57 10.34
C GLU A 153 3.11 -17.14 8.87
N ALA A 154 4.20 -16.70 8.21
CA ALA A 154 4.15 -16.30 6.81
C ALA A 154 3.79 -17.47 5.88
N ARG A 155 4.27 -18.67 6.17
CA ARG A 155 3.93 -19.89 5.40
C ARG A 155 2.47 -20.29 5.58
N GLN A 156 1.96 -20.25 6.81
CA GLN A 156 0.55 -20.49 7.11
C GLN A 156 -0.35 -19.49 6.37
N PHE A 157 0.02 -18.20 6.39
CA PHE A 157 -0.74 -17.19 5.66
C PHE A 157 -0.73 -17.43 4.15
N LEU A 158 0.42 -17.82 3.58
CA LEU A 158 0.51 -18.13 2.16
C LEU A 158 -0.38 -19.34 1.79
N ARG A 159 -0.33 -20.43 2.58
CA ARG A 159 -1.21 -21.59 2.39
C ARG A 159 -2.69 -21.22 2.50
N LEU A 160 -3.06 -20.39 3.46
CA LEU A 160 -4.43 -19.91 3.62
C LEU A 160 -4.89 -19.12 2.38
N LEU A 161 -4.04 -18.24 1.83
CA LEU A 161 -4.38 -17.53 0.59
C LEU A 161 -4.57 -18.48 -0.60
N GLY A 162 -3.73 -19.52 -0.73
CA GLY A 162 -3.89 -20.56 -1.75
C GLY A 162 -5.25 -21.25 -1.64
N GLN A 163 -5.56 -21.76 -0.45
CA GLN A 163 -6.86 -22.39 -0.16
C GLN A 163 -8.06 -21.47 -0.42
N MET A 164 -7.92 -20.16 -0.14
CA MET A 164 -8.97 -19.19 -0.44
C MET A 164 -9.13 -18.93 -1.96
N GLY A 165 -8.05 -18.99 -2.73
CA GLY A 165 -8.08 -18.91 -4.20
C GLY A 165 -8.71 -20.14 -4.85
N ASP A 166 -8.48 -21.32 -4.26
CA ASP A 166 -8.96 -22.61 -4.76
C ASP A 166 -10.42 -22.90 -4.40
N GLY A 167 -10.95 -22.27 -3.35
CA GLY A 167 -12.37 -21.94 -3.30
C GLY A 167 -13.16 -22.40 -2.08
N ASP A 168 -12.63 -23.18 -1.15
CA ASP A 168 -13.53 -23.82 -0.17
C ASP A 168 -13.46 -23.22 1.23
N VAL A 169 -12.27 -22.82 1.69
CA VAL A 169 -12.05 -22.53 3.11
C VAL A 169 -12.84 -21.33 3.64
N TRP A 170 -12.99 -20.27 2.84
CA TRP A 170 -13.76 -19.11 3.27
C TRP A 170 -15.22 -19.16 2.82
N LEU A 171 -15.58 -19.94 1.79
CA LEU A 171 -16.97 -20.04 1.34
C LEU A 171 -17.84 -20.83 2.33
N ALA A 172 -17.27 -21.85 2.97
CA ALA A 172 -17.99 -22.72 3.90
C ALA A 172 -18.55 -21.98 5.14
N SER A 173 -18.00 -20.81 5.50
CA SER A 173 -18.40 -20.04 6.69
C SER A 173 -19.35 -18.88 6.41
N LEU A 174 -19.95 -18.82 5.20
CA LEU A 174 -20.84 -17.72 4.81
C LEU A 174 -22.30 -17.97 5.19
N SER A 175 -23.01 -16.90 5.54
CA SER A 175 -24.48 -16.92 5.65
C SER A 175 -25.14 -17.07 4.27
N ALA A 176 -26.43 -17.44 4.23
CA ALA A 176 -27.18 -17.56 2.98
C ALA A 176 -27.15 -16.28 2.13
N ALA A 177 -27.33 -15.11 2.75
CA ALA A 177 -27.22 -13.82 2.06
C ALA A 177 -25.79 -13.54 1.53
N GLY A 178 -24.78 -14.00 2.26
CA GLY A 178 -23.39 -13.93 1.80
C GLY A 178 -23.14 -14.83 0.59
N GLN A 179 -23.75 -16.01 0.54
CA GLN A 179 -23.67 -16.92 -0.60
C GLN A 179 -24.38 -16.33 -1.83
N GLU A 180 -25.56 -15.75 -1.67
CA GLU A 180 -26.28 -15.06 -2.74
C GLU A 180 -25.46 -13.91 -3.34
N THR A 181 -24.84 -13.10 -2.48
CA THR A 181 -23.92 -12.02 -2.91
C THR A 181 -22.76 -12.55 -3.74
N LEU A 182 -22.29 -13.78 -3.50
CA LEU A 182 -21.19 -14.35 -4.27
C LEU A 182 -21.61 -14.86 -5.65
N GLU A 183 -22.89 -15.19 -5.85
CA GLU A 183 -23.42 -15.65 -7.13
C GLU A 183 -23.89 -14.52 -8.04
N GLU A 184 -24.02 -13.30 -7.52
CA GLU A 184 -24.37 -12.16 -8.36
C GLU A 184 -23.27 -11.86 -9.40
N PRO A 185 -23.62 -11.18 -10.51
CA PRO A 185 -22.64 -10.73 -11.50
C PRO A 185 -21.58 -9.81 -10.87
N ALA A 186 -20.30 -10.09 -11.10
CA ALA A 186 -19.20 -9.30 -10.55
C ALA A 186 -19.24 -7.83 -11.00
N ILE A 187 -19.82 -7.58 -12.18
CA ILE A 187 -20.03 -6.24 -12.72
C ILE A 187 -20.95 -5.40 -11.84
N ASP A 188 -22.07 -5.96 -11.37
CA ASP A 188 -23.04 -5.26 -10.55
C ASP A 188 -22.47 -4.96 -9.16
N PHE A 189 -21.79 -5.94 -8.57
CA PHE A 189 -21.03 -5.76 -7.34
C PHE A 189 -20.01 -4.61 -7.47
N ALA A 190 -19.20 -4.65 -8.52
CA ALA A 190 -18.18 -3.63 -8.78
C ALA A 190 -18.80 -2.23 -8.94
N VAL A 191 -19.85 -2.09 -9.76
CA VAL A 191 -20.56 -0.83 -9.99
C VAL A 191 -21.13 -0.27 -8.68
N ARG A 192 -21.81 -1.09 -7.87
CA ARG A 192 -22.36 -0.65 -6.57
C ARG A 192 -21.26 -0.14 -5.64
N HIS A 193 -20.15 -0.88 -5.53
CA HIS A 193 -19.06 -0.54 -4.62
C HIS A 193 -18.26 0.68 -5.08
N LEU A 194 -17.94 0.76 -6.37
CA LEU A 194 -17.24 1.91 -6.97
C LEU A 194 -18.07 3.18 -6.82
N THR A 195 -19.36 3.12 -7.13
CA THR A 195 -20.30 4.25 -6.99
C THR A 195 -20.35 4.74 -5.54
N ARG A 196 -20.54 3.83 -4.59
CA ARG A 196 -20.59 4.16 -3.16
C ARG A 196 -19.29 4.79 -2.66
N LEU A 197 -18.14 4.22 -3.02
CA LEU A 197 -16.83 4.73 -2.61
C LEU A 197 -16.52 6.09 -3.25
N HIS A 198 -16.88 6.28 -4.53
CA HIS A 198 -16.75 7.56 -5.22
C HIS A 198 -17.60 8.65 -4.57
N ARG A 199 -18.90 8.40 -4.35
CA ARG A 199 -19.80 9.32 -3.62
C ARG A 199 -19.28 9.65 -2.22
N LYS A 200 -18.78 8.64 -1.49
CA LYS A 200 -18.17 8.84 -0.17
C LYS A 200 -16.92 9.72 -0.23
N ALA A 201 -16.07 9.52 -1.25
CA ALA A 201 -14.90 10.36 -1.46
C ALA A 201 -15.31 11.80 -1.73
N LEU A 202 -16.24 12.05 -2.66
CA LEU A 202 -16.74 13.39 -2.96
C LEU A 202 -17.35 14.07 -1.73
N ARG A 203 -18.16 13.35 -0.94
CA ARG A 203 -18.76 13.88 0.27
C ARG A 203 -17.73 14.28 1.32
N LYS A 204 -16.72 13.42 1.58
CA LYS A 204 -15.65 13.73 2.54
C LYS A 204 -14.69 14.82 2.04
N GLY A 205 -14.54 14.92 0.71
CA GLY A 205 -13.72 15.94 0.07
C GLY A 205 -14.51 17.18 -0.34
N ARG A 206 -15.73 17.37 0.18
CA ARG A 206 -16.49 18.60 -0.02
C ARG A 206 -15.68 19.75 0.56
N ASP A 207 -15.66 20.88 -0.15
CA ASP A 207 -14.90 22.08 0.26
C ASP A 207 -13.43 21.76 0.57
N PHE A 208 -12.81 20.90 -0.26
CA PHE A 208 -11.47 20.34 -0.06
C PHE A 208 -10.39 21.36 0.34
N ALA A 209 -10.50 22.59 -0.15
CA ALA A 209 -9.58 23.68 0.15
C ALA A 209 -9.58 24.10 1.64
N LEU A 210 -10.66 23.82 2.36
CA LEU A 210 -10.85 24.16 3.77
C LEU A 210 -10.54 23.00 4.70
N LEU A 211 -10.27 21.80 4.17
CA LEU A 211 -10.05 20.61 4.98
C LEU A 211 -8.73 20.69 5.74
N THR A 212 -8.79 20.32 7.02
CA THR A 212 -7.62 20.11 7.87
C THR A 212 -6.77 18.93 7.38
N PRO A 213 -5.49 18.81 7.79
CA PRO A 213 -4.67 17.64 7.48
C PRO A 213 -5.32 16.30 7.87
N LYS A 214 -6.01 16.26 9.01
CA LYS A 214 -6.73 15.08 9.49
C LYS A 214 -7.87 14.70 8.55
N GLU A 215 -8.69 15.65 8.12
CA GLU A 215 -9.79 15.39 7.19
C GLU A 215 -9.29 14.99 5.80
N ARG A 216 -8.21 15.62 5.30
CA ARG A 216 -7.54 15.18 4.06
C ARG A 216 -7.03 13.74 4.16
N HIS A 217 -6.52 13.34 5.32
CA HIS A 217 -6.15 11.95 5.57
C HIS A 217 -7.36 11.00 5.46
N GLU A 218 -8.52 11.37 6.01
CA GLU A 218 -9.74 10.57 5.87
C GLU A 218 -10.21 10.45 4.42
N VAL A 219 -10.13 11.53 3.63
CA VAL A 219 -10.39 11.50 2.19
C VAL A 219 -9.44 10.51 1.52
N ARG A 220 -8.14 10.58 1.83
CA ARG A 220 -7.11 9.67 1.29
C ARG A 220 -7.43 8.20 1.62
N LEU A 221 -7.91 7.89 2.82
CA LEU A 221 -8.31 6.52 3.17
C LEU A 221 -9.42 5.99 2.26
N VAL A 222 -10.42 6.82 1.93
CA VAL A 222 -11.51 6.42 1.01
C VAL A 222 -10.98 6.30 -0.42
N LEU A 223 -10.15 7.25 -0.88
CA LEU A 223 -9.55 7.20 -2.21
C LEU A 223 -8.69 5.95 -2.41
N LYS A 224 -7.92 5.54 -1.40
CA LYS A 224 -7.15 4.28 -1.44
C LYS A 224 -8.06 3.07 -1.65
N LYS A 225 -9.16 2.98 -0.92
CA LYS A 225 -10.15 1.91 -1.11
C LYS A 225 -10.73 1.93 -2.52
N LEU A 226 -11.14 3.11 -2.98
CA LEU A 226 -11.68 3.31 -4.33
C LEU A 226 -10.69 2.90 -5.42
N ARG A 227 -9.40 3.23 -5.27
CA ARG A 227 -8.36 2.83 -6.21
C ARG A 227 -8.17 1.31 -6.24
N TYR A 228 -8.09 0.65 -5.08
CA TYR A 228 -7.96 -0.81 -5.06
C TYR A 228 -9.18 -1.50 -5.67
N THR A 229 -10.39 -1.05 -5.35
CA THR A 229 -11.61 -1.57 -5.98
C THR A 229 -11.57 -1.36 -7.50
N ALA A 230 -11.16 -0.18 -7.97
CA ALA A 230 -11.03 0.08 -9.40
C ALA A 230 -9.96 -0.83 -10.04
N GLU A 231 -8.81 -1.02 -9.39
CA GLU A 231 -7.74 -1.91 -9.87
C GLU A 231 -8.17 -3.37 -9.90
N PHE A 232 -9.00 -3.84 -8.97
CA PHE A 232 -9.50 -5.21 -8.98
C PHE A 232 -10.45 -5.48 -10.14
N PHE A 233 -11.36 -4.55 -10.41
CA PHE A 233 -12.46 -4.75 -11.36
C PHE A 233 -12.28 -4.04 -12.71
N ASN A 234 -11.10 -3.45 -12.97
CA ASN A 234 -10.87 -2.73 -14.23
C ASN A 234 -10.96 -3.60 -15.49
N ALA A 235 -10.83 -4.92 -15.35
CA ALA A 235 -10.89 -5.87 -16.45
C ALA A 235 -12.31 -6.22 -16.91
N LEU A 236 -13.36 -5.85 -16.17
CA LEU A 236 -14.75 -6.17 -16.50
C LEU A 236 -15.33 -5.38 -17.70
N HIS A 237 -14.52 -4.57 -18.40
CA HIS A 237 -14.92 -3.80 -19.59
C HIS A 237 -16.26 -3.05 -19.41
N MET A 238 -16.31 -2.20 -18.38
CA MET A 238 -17.52 -1.50 -17.95
C MET A 238 -18.08 -0.52 -18.99
N PRO A 239 -19.40 -0.21 -18.95
CA PRO A 239 -20.06 0.65 -19.93
C PRO A 239 -19.48 2.07 -20.07
N GLY A 240 -18.95 2.64 -18.98
CA GLY A 240 -18.39 4.00 -18.95
C GLY A 240 -16.99 4.16 -19.56
N GLY A 241 -16.46 3.12 -20.20
CA GLY A 241 -15.20 3.16 -20.94
C GLY A 241 -13.94 2.86 -20.12
N LYS A 242 -12.81 3.47 -20.50
CA LYS A 242 -11.48 3.02 -20.05
C LYS A 242 -11.22 3.38 -18.58
N ALA A 243 -11.00 2.36 -17.74
CA ALA A 243 -10.62 2.51 -16.32
C ALA A 243 -9.23 3.14 -16.10
N LYS A 244 -8.27 2.90 -17.02
CA LYS A 244 -6.87 3.32 -16.87
C LYS A 244 -6.69 4.83 -16.59
N PRO A 245 -7.30 5.76 -17.35
CA PRO A 245 -7.23 7.19 -17.05
C PRO A 245 -7.80 7.57 -15.66
N TYR A 246 -8.89 6.92 -15.24
CA TYR A 246 -9.51 7.19 -13.93
C TYR A 246 -8.59 6.74 -12.79
N ILE A 247 -8.02 5.53 -12.88
CA ILE A 247 -7.04 5.00 -11.92
C ILE A 247 -5.79 5.88 -11.88
N ARG A 248 -5.26 6.30 -13.04
CA ARG A 248 -4.10 7.23 -13.11
C ARG A 248 -4.38 8.55 -12.39
N ARG A 249 -5.58 9.12 -12.55
CA ARG A 249 -5.99 10.35 -11.86
C ARG A 249 -6.05 10.14 -10.35
N LEU A 250 -6.62 9.03 -9.89
CA LEU A 250 -6.69 8.66 -8.49
C LEU A 250 -5.30 8.48 -7.87
N ALA A 251 -4.39 7.80 -8.56
CA ALA A 251 -3.01 7.61 -8.12
C ALA A 251 -2.32 8.97 -7.95
N ALA A 252 -2.37 9.84 -8.97
CA ALA A 252 -1.73 11.14 -8.93
C ALA A 252 -2.24 12.06 -7.80
N LEU A 253 -3.50 11.93 -7.39
CA LEU A 253 -4.07 12.62 -6.23
C LEU A 253 -3.60 11.99 -4.90
N GLN A 254 -3.55 10.66 -4.83
CA GLN A 254 -3.06 9.94 -3.65
C GLN A 254 -1.58 10.15 -3.38
N ASP A 255 -0.75 10.34 -4.42
CA ASP A 255 0.68 10.63 -4.28
C ASP A 255 0.87 11.96 -3.53
N VAL A 256 0.11 12.98 -3.95
CA VAL A 256 0.15 14.30 -3.32
C VAL A 256 -0.38 14.26 -1.88
N LEU A 257 -1.50 13.58 -1.64
CA LEU A 257 -2.01 13.37 -0.29
C LEU A 257 -1.12 12.43 0.55
N GLY A 258 -0.22 11.69 -0.08
CA GLY A 258 0.73 10.79 0.57
C GLY A 258 1.85 11.53 1.28
N MET A 259 2.24 12.70 0.77
CA MET A 259 3.34 13.50 1.30
C MET A 259 3.16 13.83 2.80
N ASP A 260 1.94 14.12 3.24
CA ASP A 260 1.63 14.36 4.66
C ASP A 260 2.02 13.15 5.54
N SER A 261 1.76 11.93 5.06
CA SER A 261 2.13 10.70 5.75
C SER A 261 3.64 10.49 5.75
N ASP A 262 4.30 10.82 4.66
CA ASP A 262 5.75 10.63 4.50
C ASP A 262 6.53 11.60 5.40
N VAL A 263 6.03 12.82 5.60
CA VAL A 263 6.57 13.79 6.57
C VAL A 263 6.48 13.24 8.00
N LEU A 264 5.33 12.70 8.39
CA LEU A 264 5.16 12.11 9.72
C LEU A 264 6.08 10.90 9.94
N THR A 265 6.20 10.02 8.96
CA THR A 265 7.14 8.89 9.02
C THR A 265 8.58 9.39 9.11
N THR A 266 8.96 10.39 8.31
CA THR A 266 10.31 10.98 8.34
C THR A 266 10.64 11.55 9.71
N ARG A 267 9.74 12.33 10.31
CA ARG A 267 9.93 12.87 11.67
C ARG A 267 10.11 11.78 12.72
N SER A 268 9.33 10.71 12.65
CA SER A 268 9.44 9.58 13.58
C SER A 268 10.78 8.85 13.44
N LEU A 269 11.29 8.69 12.22
CA LEU A 269 12.61 8.08 11.99
C LEU A 269 13.74 8.98 12.49
N LEU A 270 13.68 10.28 12.19
CA LEU A 270 14.64 11.27 12.69
C LEU A 270 14.69 11.33 14.22
N ALA A 271 13.53 11.25 14.89
CA ALA A 271 13.47 11.19 16.36
C ALA A 271 14.21 9.96 16.93
N ARG A 272 14.06 8.79 16.30
CA ARG A 272 14.80 7.56 16.69
C ARG A 272 16.31 7.69 16.50
N LEU A 273 16.75 8.43 15.48
CA LEU A 273 18.17 8.74 15.31
C LEU A 273 18.66 9.68 16.41
N GLY A 274 17.81 10.62 16.85
CA GLY A 274 18.10 11.59 17.91
C GLY A 274 18.51 10.95 19.24
N GLU A 275 18.04 9.74 19.53
CA GLU A 275 18.45 8.94 20.71
C GLU A 275 19.94 8.56 20.69
N HIS A 276 20.60 8.64 19.53
CA HIS A 276 21.95 8.12 19.29
C HIS A 276 22.91 9.17 18.70
N GLY A 277 22.49 10.44 18.57
CA GLY A 277 23.26 11.47 17.87
C GLY A 277 23.59 12.71 18.69
N GLY A 278 24.67 13.39 18.32
CA GLY A 278 25.11 14.67 18.91
C GLY A 278 24.54 15.90 18.19
N ASP A 279 25.13 17.08 18.46
CA ASP A 279 24.63 18.38 18.01
C ASP A 279 24.44 18.50 16.49
N ALA A 280 25.33 17.89 15.70
CA ALA A 280 25.23 17.86 14.24
C ALA A 280 23.94 17.18 13.74
N LEU A 281 23.47 16.15 14.44
CA LEU A 281 22.20 15.50 14.12
C LEU A 281 21.03 16.41 14.48
N GLN A 282 21.04 17.06 15.64
CA GLN A 282 19.96 17.96 16.04
C GLN A 282 19.79 19.12 15.07
N HIS A 283 20.89 19.73 14.63
CA HIS A 283 20.89 20.74 13.57
C HIS A 283 20.26 20.21 12.28
N THR A 284 20.69 19.03 11.83
CA THR A 284 20.17 18.37 10.62
C THR A 284 18.67 18.06 10.73
N VAL A 285 18.22 17.54 11.88
CA VAL A 285 16.80 17.25 12.15
C VAL A 285 15.97 18.53 12.08
N GLY A 286 16.46 19.64 12.64
CA GLY A 286 15.83 20.95 12.55
C GLY A 286 15.67 21.42 11.10
N ALA A 287 16.77 21.41 10.33
CA ALA A 287 16.78 21.81 8.92
C ALA A 287 15.82 20.97 8.07
N VAL A 288 15.86 19.64 8.22
CA VAL A 288 14.96 18.72 7.51
C VAL A 288 13.50 18.96 7.90
N THR A 289 13.22 19.14 9.19
CA THR A 289 11.87 19.42 9.68
C THR A 289 11.32 20.71 9.10
N GLY A 290 12.11 21.78 9.09
CA GLY A 290 11.74 23.07 8.50
C GLY A 290 11.48 22.97 6.99
N PHE A 291 12.36 22.27 6.26
CA PHE A 291 12.21 22.05 4.82
C PHE A 291 10.92 21.28 4.50
N LEU A 292 10.64 20.20 5.24
CA LEU A 292 9.43 19.39 5.06
C LEU A 292 8.15 20.18 5.39
N CYS A 293 8.17 21.03 6.42
CA CYS A 293 7.07 21.96 6.72
C CYS A 293 6.78 22.89 5.53
N CYS A 294 7.81 23.54 5.00
CA CYS A 294 7.66 24.47 3.87
C CYS A 294 7.10 23.76 2.64
N ARG A 295 7.62 22.56 2.34
CA ARG A 295 7.13 21.72 1.24
C ARG A 295 5.66 21.33 1.45
N GLN A 296 5.27 20.95 2.65
CA GLN A 296 3.90 20.57 2.98
C GLN A 296 2.91 21.72 2.74
N LEU A 297 3.28 22.95 3.13
CA LEU A 297 2.48 24.15 2.87
C LEU A 297 2.30 24.40 1.37
N GLY A 298 3.37 24.26 0.57
CA GLY A 298 3.32 24.43 -0.88
C GLY A 298 2.50 23.36 -1.62
N VAL A 299 2.31 22.19 -1.02
CA VAL A 299 1.58 21.07 -1.62
C VAL A 299 0.06 21.27 -1.59
N HIS A 300 -0.47 22.08 -0.68
CA HIS A 300 -1.91 22.27 -0.51
C HIS A 300 -2.61 22.75 -1.80
N GLY A 301 -2.04 23.75 -2.48
CA GLY A 301 -2.58 24.23 -3.75
C GLY A 301 -2.57 23.17 -4.86
N THR A 302 -1.52 22.33 -4.89
CA THR A 302 -1.42 21.21 -5.83
C THR A 302 -2.45 20.12 -5.52
N ALA A 303 -2.65 19.79 -4.24
CA ALA A 303 -3.65 18.83 -3.79
C ALA A 303 -5.06 19.26 -4.22
N HIS A 304 -5.41 20.53 -3.99
CA HIS A 304 -6.69 21.09 -4.41
C HIS A 304 -6.85 21.07 -5.95
N LYS A 305 -5.83 21.46 -6.73
CA LYS A 305 -5.88 21.35 -8.20
C LYS A 305 -6.13 19.91 -8.66
N LYS A 306 -5.46 18.92 -8.05
CA LYS A 306 -5.65 17.50 -8.40
C LYS A 306 -7.01 16.97 -7.95
N TRP A 307 -7.52 17.41 -6.81
CA TRP A 307 -8.86 17.11 -6.33
C TRP A 307 -9.93 17.58 -7.32
N ARG A 308 -9.87 18.84 -7.76
CA ARG A 308 -10.81 19.37 -8.78
C ARG A 308 -10.79 18.57 -10.08
N LYS A 309 -9.60 18.16 -10.53
CA LYS A 309 -9.45 17.32 -11.73
C LYS A 309 -10.00 15.90 -11.51
N PHE A 310 -9.97 15.38 -10.29
CA PHE A 310 -10.60 14.11 -9.93
C PHE A 310 -12.14 14.23 -9.95
N CYS A 311 -12.71 15.26 -9.31
CA CYS A 311 -14.17 15.46 -9.27
C CYS A 311 -14.81 15.64 -10.65
N ARG A 312 -14.09 16.25 -11.60
CA ARG A 312 -14.56 16.46 -12.98
C ARG A 312 -14.39 15.23 -13.88
N ARG A 313 -13.72 14.17 -13.42
CA ARG A 313 -13.44 13.01 -14.25
C ARG A 313 -14.68 12.12 -14.30
N PRO A 314 -15.20 11.77 -15.49
CA PRO A 314 -16.25 10.77 -15.61
C PRO A 314 -15.80 9.45 -15.00
N VAL A 315 -16.72 8.79 -14.29
CA VAL A 315 -16.50 7.45 -13.76
C VAL A 315 -16.53 6.45 -14.91
N PHE A 316 -15.72 5.39 -14.85
CA PHE A 316 -15.62 4.44 -15.96
C PHE A 316 -16.68 3.32 -15.90
N TRP A 317 -17.51 3.31 -14.85
CA TRP A 317 -18.49 2.26 -14.58
C TRP A 317 -19.95 2.73 -14.71
N GLN A 318 -20.16 3.94 -15.24
CA GLN A 318 -21.47 4.46 -15.60
C GLN A 318 -21.37 5.04 -17.02
N PRO A 319 -22.44 4.96 -17.83
CA PRO A 319 -22.49 5.57 -19.17
C PRO A 319 -22.09 7.04 -19.17
#